data_AF-A0A2A3G4M8-F1
#
_entry.id   AF-A0A2A3G4M8-F1
#
_cell.length_a   1.000
_cell.length_b   1.000
_cell.length_c   1.000
_cell.angle_alpha   90.00
_cell.angle_beta   90.00
_cell.angle_gamma   90.00
#
_symmetry.space_group_name_H-M   'P 1'
#
loop_
_entity.id
_entity.type
_entity.pdbx_description
1 polymer ?
#
loop_
_entity_poly.entity_id
_entity_poly.type
_entity_poly.pdbx_seq_one_letter_code
_entity_poly.pdbx_strand_id
1 'polypeptide(L)'
;MLGYRESDRVSVNMKEPDGRFTSRVRTVADLHGWTPPRDRDVWFGANPVSKSVSGGRRGTESDITRVKCVFADLDIKEGSLHTLNECREVVDRLSRILAVNPVAVVESGHGLQPFWRLASPRSATARIVETSGSGSEWMRQEWREVYARWGGLVQQVAQKVRPSAQVDNVFDLSRVLRCPGSVNRKSTPVPVVTRVFPSSDRISRTRLVNVLDRSNARPLGGSVGPLRPSVPTSMEEAVAWINAQPGAGASIEEMHELGPHRSMLACLDRAALVHSFVAGEDDESSAHNLMRNRVQYVVLLSTENQAGLVKALGVIESAYLELMRLRRAGRAPGEARSEAVALGDFYRAVVGAVAKARGRGNSPEPQRDATGRIVIRTTTTNGQRA
;
A
#
# COMPACT_ATOMS: atom_id res chain seq x y z
N MET A 1 6.12 22.46 -12.00
CA MET A 1 7.28 22.44 -11.10
C MET A 1 7.95 21.06 -10.97
N LEU A 2 7.24 19.98 -10.59
CA LEU A 2 7.78 18.61 -10.50
C LEU A 2 8.10 17.94 -11.86
N GLY A 3 7.95 18.67 -12.98
CA GLY A 3 8.22 18.13 -14.33
C GLY A 3 7.12 17.24 -14.88
N TYR A 4 5.89 17.39 -14.40
CA TYR A 4 4.70 16.82 -15.02
C TYR A 4 4.48 17.36 -16.44
N ARG A 5 3.99 16.50 -17.32
CA ARG A 5 3.40 16.87 -18.61
C ARG A 5 1.90 17.09 -18.41
N GLU A 6 1.28 17.90 -19.24
CA GLU A 6 -0.18 18.13 -19.20
C GLU A 6 -0.98 16.83 -19.32
N SER A 7 -0.50 15.89 -20.15
CA SER A 7 -1.09 14.57 -20.33
C SER A 7 -0.78 13.56 -19.22
N ASP A 8 0.15 13.86 -18.31
CA ASP A 8 0.42 12.96 -17.19
C ASP A 8 -0.85 12.88 -16.31
N ARG A 9 -1.21 11.68 -15.86
CA ARG A 9 -2.38 11.44 -15.03
C ARG A 9 -1.96 11.28 -13.58
N VAL A 10 -2.61 11.97 -12.65
CA VAL A 10 -2.35 11.87 -11.21
C VAL A 10 -3.64 11.52 -10.47
N SER A 11 -3.53 10.76 -9.38
CA SER A 11 -4.68 10.53 -8.50
C SER A 11 -4.86 11.73 -7.57
N VAL A 12 -6.09 12.23 -7.50
CA VAL A 12 -6.57 13.13 -6.45
C VAL A 12 -7.45 12.32 -5.53
N ASN A 13 -7.14 12.34 -4.25
CA ASN A 13 -7.73 11.47 -3.24
C ASN A 13 -8.36 12.34 -2.17
N MET A 14 -9.55 11.95 -1.71
CA MET A 14 -10.35 12.73 -0.79
C MET A 14 -10.90 11.82 0.29
N LYS A 15 -10.86 12.27 1.55
CA LYS A 15 -11.55 11.62 2.67
C LYS A 15 -12.66 12.55 3.11
N GLU A 16 -13.89 12.14 2.82
CA GLU A 16 -15.10 12.87 3.17
C GLU A 16 -15.27 12.99 4.70
N PRO A 17 -16.09 13.93 5.21
CA PRO A 17 -16.36 14.05 6.64
C PRO A 17 -16.96 12.79 7.28
N ASP A 18 -17.68 11.98 6.50
CA ASP A 18 -18.21 10.67 6.90
C ASP A 18 -17.13 9.57 6.94
N GLY A 19 -15.89 9.93 6.61
CA GLY A 19 -14.71 9.06 6.59
C GLY A 19 -14.52 8.26 5.30
N ARG A 20 -15.47 8.35 4.35
CA ARG A 20 -15.37 7.68 3.05
C ARG A 20 -14.17 8.21 2.26
N PHE A 21 -13.29 7.31 1.88
CA PHE A 21 -12.16 7.61 1.01
C PHE A 21 -12.54 7.41 -0.46
N THR A 22 -12.33 8.44 -1.29
CA THR A 22 -12.58 8.38 -2.73
C THR A 22 -11.34 8.83 -3.49
N SER A 23 -11.18 8.31 -4.71
CA SER A 23 -10.08 8.70 -5.58
C SER A 23 -10.60 9.02 -6.96
N ARG A 24 -9.98 10.00 -7.61
CA ARG A 24 -10.23 10.35 -9.01
C ARG A 24 -8.90 10.55 -9.70
N VAL A 25 -8.72 9.90 -10.84
CA VAL A 25 -7.55 10.16 -11.69
C VAL A 25 -7.89 11.32 -12.61
N ARG A 26 -7.05 12.35 -12.63
CA ARG A 26 -7.17 13.53 -13.50
C ARG A 26 -5.90 13.70 -14.31
N THR A 27 -5.99 14.28 -15.49
CA THR A 27 -4.80 14.78 -16.17
C THR A 27 -4.29 16.02 -15.46
N VAL A 28 -3.03 16.36 -15.64
CA VAL A 28 -2.46 17.60 -15.09
C VAL A 28 -3.10 18.83 -15.76
N ALA A 29 -3.49 18.73 -17.04
CA ALA A 29 -4.28 19.76 -17.72
C ALA A 29 -5.61 20.04 -17.00
N ASP A 30 -6.34 18.99 -16.58
CA ASP A 30 -7.63 19.14 -15.86
C ASP A 30 -7.49 19.81 -14.49
N LEU A 31 -6.26 19.90 -13.96
CA LEU A 31 -5.96 20.51 -12.67
C LEU A 31 -5.56 21.99 -12.80
N HIS A 32 -5.43 22.52 -14.02
CA HIS A 32 -5.16 23.94 -14.22
C HIS A 32 -6.33 24.78 -13.68
N GLY A 33 -6.04 25.67 -12.72
CA GLY A 33 -7.08 26.46 -12.03
C GLY A 33 -7.97 25.66 -11.06
N TRP A 34 -7.75 24.35 -10.92
CA TRP A 34 -8.51 23.54 -9.96
C TRP A 34 -8.14 23.90 -8.53
N THR A 35 -9.15 24.11 -7.69
CA THR A 35 -8.97 24.40 -6.26
C THR A 35 -9.45 23.19 -5.44
N PRO A 36 -8.65 22.69 -4.47
CA PRO A 36 -9.08 21.60 -3.62
C PRO A 36 -10.26 22.02 -2.73
N PRO A 37 -11.25 21.13 -2.50
CA PRO A 37 -12.31 21.38 -1.54
C PRO A 37 -11.73 21.61 -0.13
N ARG A 38 -12.36 22.50 0.65
CA ARG A 38 -11.91 22.88 2.00
C ARG A 38 -12.62 22.15 3.14
N ASP A 39 -13.71 21.46 2.82
CA ASP A 39 -14.57 20.72 3.75
C ASP A 39 -14.10 19.28 4.01
N ARG A 40 -13.06 18.81 3.32
CA ARG A 40 -12.55 17.43 3.39
C ARG A 40 -11.04 17.38 3.26
N ASP A 41 -10.42 16.29 3.70
CA ASP A 41 -8.99 16.08 3.50
C ASP A 41 -8.70 15.74 2.03
N VAL A 42 -7.62 16.29 1.48
CA VAL A 42 -7.24 16.11 0.08
C VAL A 42 -5.76 15.74 -0.05
N TRP A 43 -5.48 14.74 -0.88
CA TRP A 43 -4.14 14.29 -1.24
C TRP A 43 -3.99 14.14 -2.75
N PHE A 44 -2.76 14.13 -3.23
CA PHE A 44 -2.45 13.82 -4.62
C PHE A 44 -1.32 12.77 -4.71
N GLY A 45 -1.35 11.95 -5.76
CA GLY A 45 -0.27 11.00 -6.06
C GLY A 45 1.00 11.73 -6.50
N ALA A 46 2.14 11.40 -5.89
CA ALA A 46 3.42 12.06 -6.18
C ALA A 46 4.01 11.68 -7.55
N ASN A 47 3.54 10.60 -8.16
CA ASN A 47 3.98 10.08 -9.45
C ASN A 47 2.78 9.83 -10.41
N PRO A 48 2.97 9.96 -11.74
CA PRO A 48 1.92 9.68 -12.71
C PRO A 48 1.47 8.20 -12.75
N VAL A 49 0.16 8.00 -12.85
CA VAL A 49 -0.50 6.69 -12.97
C VAL A 49 -0.88 6.37 -14.42
N SER A 50 -1.02 5.09 -14.72
CA SER A 50 -1.39 4.56 -16.03
C SER A 50 -2.81 4.95 -16.42
N LYS A 51 -3.05 5.02 -17.73
CA LYS A 51 -4.39 5.23 -18.29
C LYS A 51 -5.38 4.12 -17.97
N SER A 52 -4.88 2.92 -17.65
CA SER A 52 -5.66 1.74 -17.25
C SER A 52 -6.30 1.89 -15.87
N VAL A 53 -5.85 2.86 -15.06
CA VAL A 53 -6.51 3.15 -13.78
C VAL A 53 -7.84 3.84 -14.05
N SER A 54 -8.91 3.11 -13.75
CA SER A 54 -10.31 3.50 -13.93
C SER A 54 -11.13 3.18 -12.67
N GLY A 55 -12.37 3.68 -12.63
CA GLY A 55 -13.35 3.28 -11.63
C GLY A 55 -13.10 3.85 -10.23
N GLY A 56 -12.65 5.11 -10.12
CA GLY A 56 -12.50 5.78 -8.82
C GLY A 56 -11.37 5.25 -7.94
N ARG A 57 -10.41 4.53 -8.51
CA ARG A 57 -9.21 4.02 -7.82
C ARG A 57 -8.05 5.01 -7.91
N ARG A 58 -7.19 5.03 -6.89
CA ARG A 58 -5.99 5.89 -6.87
C ARG A 58 -4.81 5.36 -7.70
N GLY A 59 -4.84 4.07 -8.05
CA GLY A 59 -3.70 3.32 -8.58
C GLY A 59 -2.84 2.70 -7.47
N THR A 60 -2.08 1.68 -7.80
CA THR A 60 -1.06 1.05 -6.95
C THR A 60 0.34 1.26 -7.53
N GLU A 61 1.38 0.72 -6.91
CA GLU A 61 2.74 0.79 -7.46
C GLU A 61 2.83 0.23 -8.89
N SER A 62 2.05 -0.82 -9.21
CA SER A 62 2.03 -1.41 -10.56
C SER A 62 1.44 -0.47 -11.61
N ASP A 63 0.63 0.51 -11.18
CA ASP A 63 0.03 1.49 -12.09
C ASP A 63 0.94 2.69 -12.34
N ILE A 64 2.04 2.85 -11.60
CA ILE A 64 2.95 3.98 -11.77
C ILE A 64 3.75 3.82 -13.06
N THR A 65 3.73 4.87 -13.87
CA THR A 65 4.35 4.88 -15.21
C THR A 65 5.72 5.54 -15.24
N ARG A 66 6.00 6.40 -14.26
CA ARG A 66 7.23 7.20 -14.20
C ARG A 66 7.46 7.69 -12.78
N VAL A 67 8.72 7.78 -12.37
CA VAL A 67 9.12 8.47 -11.13
C VAL A 67 9.44 9.93 -11.44
N LYS A 68 8.83 10.88 -10.72
CA LYS A 68 9.03 12.33 -10.92
C LYS A 68 9.89 12.97 -9.85
N CYS A 69 9.84 12.45 -8.64
CA CYS A 69 10.53 13.03 -7.50
C CYS A 69 10.77 11.97 -6.42
N VAL A 70 11.78 12.20 -5.59
CA VAL A 70 11.80 11.63 -4.23
C VAL A 70 11.22 12.65 -3.27
N PHE A 71 10.67 12.18 -2.15
CA PHE A 71 10.01 13.01 -1.15
C PHE A 71 10.30 12.48 0.25
N ALA A 72 10.03 13.28 1.27
CA ALA A 72 9.93 12.79 2.64
C ALA A 72 8.55 13.14 3.21
N ASP A 73 8.09 12.38 4.20
CA ASP A 73 6.87 12.67 4.98
C ASP A 73 7.33 12.78 6.44
N LEU A 74 7.66 14.01 6.86
CA LEU A 74 8.25 14.30 8.16
C LEU A 74 7.16 14.78 9.10
N ASP A 75 6.63 13.87 9.91
CA ASP A 75 5.55 14.17 10.86
C ASP A 75 6.07 14.64 12.22
N ILE A 76 5.30 15.54 12.82
CA ILE A 76 5.44 15.97 14.21
C ILE A 76 4.46 15.16 15.05
N LYS A 77 4.98 14.20 15.81
CA LYS A 77 4.20 13.34 16.71
C LYS A 77 5.12 12.65 17.72
N GLU A 78 4.51 12.08 18.75
CA GLU A 78 5.25 11.25 19.71
C GLU A 78 5.98 10.10 19.00
N GLY A 79 7.22 9.84 19.42
CA GLY A 79 8.08 8.83 18.79
C GLY A 79 8.69 9.24 17.43
N SER A 80 8.40 10.44 16.92
CA SER A 80 8.97 10.98 15.69
C SER A 80 9.73 12.29 15.95
N LEU A 81 9.72 13.23 15.00
CA LEU A 81 10.20 14.60 15.21
C LEU A 81 9.19 15.36 16.10
N HIS A 82 9.68 16.31 16.91
CA HIS A 82 8.85 17.03 17.88
C HIS A 82 8.52 18.46 17.44
N THR A 83 9.31 19.02 16.52
CA THR A 83 9.12 20.42 16.10
C THR A 83 9.27 20.60 14.60
N LEU A 84 8.70 21.70 14.10
CA LEU A 84 8.85 22.10 12.72
C LEU A 84 10.30 22.49 12.38
N ASN A 85 11.05 22.99 13.36
CA ASN A 85 12.48 23.32 13.18
C ASN A 85 13.31 22.05 12.98
N GLU A 86 13.04 20.98 13.72
CA GLU A 86 13.68 19.68 13.48
C GLU A 86 13.36 19.15 12.08
N CYS A 87 12.11 19.26 11.65
CA CYS A 87 11.72 18.88 10.28
C CYS A 87 12.53 19.69 9.24
N ARG A 88 12.65 21.02 9.41
CA ARG A 88 13.45 21.88 8.52
C ARG A 88 14.91 21.47 8.52
N GLU A 89 15.48 21.16 9.69
CA GLU A 89 16.86 20.71 9.78
C GLU A 89 17.11 19.38 9.04
N VAL A 90 16.16 18.44 9.11
CA VAL A 90 16.21 17.21 8.31
C VAL A 90 16.18 17.53 6.82
N VAL A 91 15.29 18.42 6.37
CA VAL A 91 15.21 18.87 4.97
C VAL A 91 16.53 19.51 4.52
N ASP A 92 17.14 20.36 5.35
CA ASP A 92 18.40 21.05 5.05
C ASP A 92 19.58 20.06 4.98
N ARG A 93 19.63 19.08 5.89
CA ARG A 93 20.65 18.02 5.87
C ARG A 93 20.51 17.15 4.63
N LEU A 94 19.30 16.73 4.26
CA LEU A 94 19.04 15.98 3.03
C LEU A 94 19.42 16.80 1.79
N SER A 95 19.09 18.09 1.77
CA SER A 95 19.43 18.98 0.65
C SER A 95 20.94 19.15 0.49
N ARG A 96 21.70 19.21 1.58
CA ARG A 96 23.17 19.21 1.56
C ARG A 96 23.75 17.89 1.06
N ILE A 97 23.22 16.75 1.53
CA ILE A 97 23.63 15.42 1.10
C ILE A 97 23.39 15.22 -0.41
N LEU A 98 22.23 15.68 -0.89
CA LEU A 98 21.89 15.65 -2.31
C LEU A 98 22.60 16.76 -3.09
N ALA A 99 23.13 17.79 -2.41
CA ALA A 99 23.60 19.06 -2.93
C ALA A 99 22.61 19.71 -3.92
N VAL A 100 21.34 19.69 -3.53
CA VAL A 100 20.21 20.31 -4.24
C VAL A 100 19.04 20.54 -3.27
N ASN A 101 18.38 21.68 -3.37
CA ASN A 101 17.21 21.99 -2.54
C ASN A 101 15.96 21.27 -3.07
N PRO A 102 14.93 21.05 -2.23
CA PRO A 102 13.64 20.61 -2.75
C PRO A 102 13.08 21.67 -3.71
N VAL A 103 12.32 21.24 -4.72
CA VAL A 103 11.58 22.17 -5.60
C VAL A 103 10.32 22.68 -4.91
N ALA A 104 9.77 21.91 -3.98
CA ALA A 104 8.60 22.27 -3.18
C ALA A 104 8.77 21.75 -1.75
N VAL A 105 8.27 22.50 -0.77
CA VAL A 105 8.04 22.00 0.58
C VAL A 105 6.60 22.29 0.95
N VAL A 106 5.84 21.24 1.26
CA VAL A 106 4.46 21.34 1.72
C VAL A 106 4.47 21.25 3.25
N GLU A 107 3.99 22.30 3.92
CA GLU A 107 3.69 22.26 5.35
C GLU A 107 2.31 21.62 5.50
N SER A 108 2.27 20.37 5.96
CA SER A 108 1.07 19.53 6.00
C SER A 108 0.08 19.92 7.11
N GLY A 109 0.46 20.89 7.94
CA GLY A 109 -0.19 21.27 9.19
C GLY A 109 0.37 20.54 10.42
N HIS A 110 1.02 19.39 10.24
CA HIS A 110 1.61 18.60 11.33
C HIS A 110 3.01 18.09 10.97
N GLY A 111 3.73 18.79 10.08
CA GLY A 111 4.98 18.29 9.53
C GLY A 111 5.36 18.93 8.21
N LEU A 112 6.39 18.37 7.57
CA LEU A 112 6.90 18.81 6.26
C LEU A 112 6.94 17.67 5.25
N GLN A 113 6.52 17.98 4.03
CA GLN A 113 6.61 17.10 2.87
C GLN A 113 7.44 17.77 1.77
N PRO A 114 8.79 17.66 1.83
CA PRO A 114 9.69 18.16 0.78
C PRO A 114 9.64 17.26 -0.46
N PHE A 115 9.82 17.88 -1.64
CA PHE A 115 9.88 17.19 -2.93
C PHE A 115 11.16 17.57 -3.67
N TRP A 116 12.00 16.58 -4.01
CA TRP A 116 13.14 16.76 -4.90
C TRP A 116 12.86 16.17 -6.26
N ARG A 117 12.91 17.02 -7.30
CA ARG A 117 12.60 16.61 -8.67
C ARG A 117 13.72 15.74 -9.25
N LEU A 118 13.34 14.65 -9.90
CA LEU A 118 14.27 13.84 -10.70
C LEU A 118 14.43 14.40 -12.12
N ALA A 119 15.65 14.33 -12.62
CA ALA A 119 15.93 14.50 -14.03
C ALA A 119 15.42 13.27 -14.81
N SER A 120 14.90 13.50 -16.02
CA SER A 120 14.41 12.43 -16.89
C SER A 120 14.83 12.72 -18.35
N PRO A 121 16.15 12.79 -18.63
CA PRO A 121 16.64 12.90 -20.00
C PRO A 121 16.37 11.61 -20.79
N ARG A 122 16.43 11.69 -22.13
CA ARG A 122 16.24 10.51 -23.00
C ARG A 122 17.25 9.38 -22.69
N SER A 123 18.49 9.73 -22.36
CA SER A 123 19.57 8.78 -22.07
C SER A 123 19.46 8.08 -20.70
N ALA A 124 18.61 8.58 -19.80
CA ALA A 124 18.39 8.02 -18.46
C ALA A 124 16.97 8.38 -18.01
N THR A 125 15.98 7.81 -18.69
CA THR A 125 14.59 8.18 -18.42
C THR A 125 14.14 7.65 -17.08
N ALA A 126 13.33 8.45 -16.38
CA ALA A 126 12.65 8.04 -15.16
C ALA A 126 11.38 7.20 -15.43
N ARG A 127 11.14 6.80 -16.69
CA ARG A 127 10.04 5.91 -17.08
C ARG A 127 10.26 4.54 -16.45
N ILE A 128 9.17 3.94 -16.00
CA ILE A 128 9.16 2.57 -15.50
C ILE A 128 8.86 1.63 -16.66
N VAL A 129 9.66 0.58 -16.78
CA VAL A 129 9.42 -0.54 -17.69
C VAL A 129 9.12 -1.81 -16.91
N GLU A 130 8.37 -2.74 -17.53
CA GLU A 130 8.01 -4.02 -16.92
C GLU A 130 9.10 -5.09 -17.11
N THR A 131 9.84 -4.99 -18.21
CA THR A 131 10.89 -5.93 -18.58
C THR A 131 12.19 -5.14 -18.78
N SER A 132 13.33 -5.78 -18.52
CA SER A 132 14.65 -5.19 -18.69
C SER A 132 14.78 -4.56 -20.09
N GLY A 133 14.82 -3.23 -20.14
CA GLY A 133 14.97 -2.46 -21.37
C GLY A 133 16.44 -2.24 -21.73
N SER A 134 16.68 -1.46 -22.79
CA SER A 134 18.01 -1.08 -23.27
C SER A 134 18.73 -0.13 -22.31
N GLY A 135 19.18 -0.62 -21.13
CA GLY A 135 20.13 -0.02 -20.16
C GLY A 135 19.82 1.36 -19.53
N SER A 136 19.01 2.17 -20.19
CA SER A 136 18.66 3.56 -19.84
C SER A 136 17.36 3.64 -19.04
N GLU A 137 16.51 2.62 -19.14
CA GLU A 137 15.26 2.47 -18.42
C GLU A 137 15.44 1.57 -17.21
N TRP A 138 14.67 1.84 -16.16
CA TRP A 138 14.67 1.03 -14.95
C TRP A 138 13.34 0.32 -14.77
N MET A 139 13.45 -0.93 -14.34
CA MET A 139 12.32 -1.72 -13.90
C MET A 139 11.72 -1.13 -12.64
N ARG A 140 10.45 -1.44 -12.39
CA ARG A 140 9.76 -1.00 -11.18
C ARG A 140 10.44 -1.48 -9.90
N GLN A 141 10.98 -2.69 -9.92
CA GLN A 141 11.68 -3.26 -8.77
C GLN A 141 12.88 -2.39 -8.35
N GLU A 142 13.69 -1.93 -9.31
CA GLU A 142 14.83 -1.05 -9.05
C GLU A 142 14.38 0.28 -8.41
N TRP A 143 13.26 0.84 -8.88
CA TRP A 143 12.70 2.06 -8.28
C TRP A 143 12.16 1.84 -6.87
N ARG A 144 11.54 0.70 -6.58
CA ARG A 144 11.08 0.33 -5.23
C ARG A 144 12.27 0.23 -4.26
N GLU A 145 13.36 -0.39 -4.70
CA GLU A 145 14.59 -0.48 -3.92
C GLU A 145 15.19 0.89 -3.64
N VAL A 146 15.25 1.78 -4.64
CA VAL A 146 15.71 3.16 -4.43
C VAL A 146 14.81 3.93 -3.47
N TYR A 147 13.48 3.78 -3.56
CA TYR A 147 12.55 4.42 -2.63
C TYR A 147 12.74 3.94 -1.20
N ALA A 148 12.85 2.63 -0.99
CA ALA A 148 13.06 2.08 0.34
C ALA A 148 14.40 2.53 0.94
N ARG A 149 15.48 2.54 0.15
CA ARG A 149 16.80 3.06 0.58
C ARG A 149 16.76 4.57 0.83
N TRP A 150 16.03 5.32 0.02
CA TRP A 150 15.79 6.73 0.26
C TRP A 150 15.08 6.96 1.59
N GLY A 151 14.05 6.17 1.90
CA GLY A 151 13.40 6.18 3.21
C GLY A 151 14.36 5.91 4.35
N GLY A 152 15.28 4.96 4.19
CA GLY A 152 16.29 4.69 5.20
C GLY A 152 17.31 5.81 5.36
N LEU A 153 17.68 6.51 4.27
CA LEU A 153 18.48 7.73 4.37
C LEU A 153 17.73 8.83 5.13
N VAL A 154 16.44 9.02 4.86
CA VAL A 154 15.61 9.98 5.60
C VAL A 154 15.57 9.62 7.09
N GLN A 155 15.38 8.34 7.41
CA GLN A 155 15.41 7.84 8.79
C GLN A 155 16.76 8.09 9.48
N GLN A 156 17.88 7.83 8.81
CA GLN A 156 19.22 8.09 9.34
C GLN A 156 19.44 9.58 9.61
N VAL A 157 18.98 10.46 8.72
CA VAL A 157 19.11 11.91 8.90
C VAL A 157 18.20 12.40 10.03
N ALA A 158 16.96 11.89 10.12
CA ALA A 158 16.04 12.18 11.23
C ALA A 158 16.65 11.80 12.58
N GLN A 159 17.27 10.62 12.69
CA GLN A 159 17.95 10.17 13.91
C GLN A 159 19.18 11.01 14.29
N LYS A 160 19.87 11.60 13.31
CA LYS A 160 20.95 12.57 13.59
C LYS A 160 20.45 13.88 14.16
N VAL A 161 19.21 14.27 13.88
CA VAL A 161 18.56 15.47 14.46
C VAL A 161 17.93 15.12 15.80
N ARG A 162 17.26 13.97 15.89
CA ARG A 162 16.62 13.45 17.10
C ARG A 162 16.84 11.93 17.19
N PRO A 163 17.71 11.45 18.08
CA PRO A 163 18.11 10.04 18.14
C PRO A 163 16.97 9.02 18.24
N SER A 164 15.86 9.38 18.89
CA SER A 164 14.69 8.51 19.04
C SER A 164 13.70 8.57 17.88
N ALA A 165 13.85 9.50 16.93
CA ALA A 165 12.84 9.75 15.90
C ALA A 165 12.69 8.54 14.98
N GLN A 166 11.44 8.12 14.78
CA GLN A 166 11.03 7.15 13.77
C GLN A 166 10.26 7.86 12.66
N VAL A 167 10.66 7.62 11.43
CA VAL A 167 9.98 8.10 10.22
C VAL A 167 9.07 6.98 9.72
N ASP A 168 7.84 7.33 9.33
CA ASP A 168 6.89 6.34 8.83
C ASP A 168 7.41 5.69 7.55
N ASN A 169 7.16 4.39 7.39
CA ASN A 169 7.59 3.65 6.20
C ASN A 169 6.64 3.89 5.01
N VAL A 170 6.67 5.10 4.48
CA VAL A 170 5.76 5.59 3.45
C VAL A 170 6.41 5.79 2.08
N PHE A 171 7.60 5.20 1.90
CA PHE A 171 8.41 5.37 0.70
C PHE A 171 8.05 4.30 -0.33
N ASP A 172 6.88 4.45 -0.93
CA ASP A 172 6.37 3.63 -2.03
C ASP A 172 6.10 4.46 -3.30
N LEU A 173 6.08 3.82 -4.46
CA LEU A 173 5.95 4.53 -5.74
C LEU A 173 4.58 5.21 -5.92
N SER A 174 3.54 4.66 -5.27
CA SER A 174 2.16 5.10 -5.37
C SER A 174 1.73 6.06 -4.26
N ARG A 175 2.70 6.56 -3.48
CA ARG A 175 2.44 7.39 -2.32
C ARG A 175 1.63 8.63 -2.69
N VAL A 176 0.67 8.94 -1.83
CA VAL A 176 -0.14 10.15 -1.87
C VAL A 176 0.31 11.10 -0.76
N LEU A 177 0.43 12.38 -1.06
CA LEU A 177 0.88 13.43 -0.14
C LEU A 177 -0.15 14.56 -0.10
N ARG A 178 -0.07 15.44 0.90
CA ARG A 178 -1.08 16.50 1.09
C ARG A 178 -1.15 17.38 -0.15
N CYS A 179 -2.37 17.68 -0.57
CA CYS A 179 -2.60 18.51 -1.74
C CYS A 179 -2.31 19.99 -1.40
N PRO A 180 -1.43 20.68 -2.14
CA PRO A 180 -1.22 22.12 -1.99
C PRO A 180 -2.54 22.91 -2.01
N GLY A 181 -2.71 23.82 -1.06
CA GLY A 181 -3.91 24.67 -0.95
C GLY A 181 -5.12 24.00 -0.28
N SER A 182 -5.02 22.73 0.11
CA SER A 182 -6.07 22.04 0.87
C SER A 182 -6.07 22.41 2.36
N VAL A 183 -6.96 21.78 3.13
CA VAL A 183 -7.01 21.89 4.60
C VAL A 183 -6.82 20.49 5.18
N ASN A 184 -5.90 20.33 6.13
CA ASN A 184 -5.75 19.10 6.91
C ASN A 184 -6.77 19.10 8.05
N ARG A 185 -7.66 18.11 8.08
CA ARG A 185 -8.77 18.01 9.03
C ARG A 185 -8.63 16.84 10.02
N LYS A 186 -7.43 16.24 10.12
CA LYS A 186 -7.18 15.12 11.05
C LYS A 186 -7.43 15.51 12.51
N SER A 187 -7.29 16.78 12.85
CA SER A 187 -7.53 17.38 14.16
C SER A 187 -8.18 18.76 13.97
N THR A 188 -7.80 19.77 14.75
CA THR A 188 -8.14 21.17 14.47
C THR A 188 -7.72 21.51 13.03
N PRO A 189 -8.63 22.00 12.17
CA PRO A 189 -8.31 22.23 10.77
C PRO A 189 -7.12 23.19 10.57
N VAL A 190 -6.09 22.74 9.86
CA VAL A 190 -4.89 23.54 9.54
C VAL A 190 -4.76 23.69 8.02
N PRO A 191 -4.57 24.91 7.48
CA PRO A 191 -4.28 25.10 6.07
C PRO A 191 -2.99 24.39 5.65
N VAL A 192 -3.03 23.70 4.51
CA VAL A 192 -1.83 23.12 3.89
C VAL A 192 -1.14 24.21 3.07
N VAL A 193 0.03 24.64 3.52
CA VAL A 193 0.81 25.71 2.90
C VAL A 193 1.92 25.10 2.05
N THR A 194 2.21 25.66 0.88
CA THR A 194 3.28 25.16 0.01
C THR A 194 4.24 26.29 -0.34
N ARG A 195 5.52 26.06 -0.07
CA ARG A 195 6.61 26.92 -0.53
C ARG A 195 7.24 26.30 -1.77
N VAL A 196 7.42 27.11 -2.81
CA VAL A 196 8.01 26.71 -4.09
C VAL A 196 9.41 27.29 -4.25
N PHE A 197 10.31 26.51 -4.84
CA PHE A 197 11.70 26.88 -5.09
C PHE A 197 12.01 26.67 -6.58
N PRO A 198 11.56 27.59 -7.46
CA PRO A 198 11.55 27.39 -8.91
C PRO A 198 12.95 27.24 -9.51
N SER A 199 13.96 27.85 -8.88
CA SER A 199 15.37 27.78 -9.30
C SER A 199 16.12 26.53 -8.81
N SER A 200 15.44 25.61 -8.10
CA SER A 200 16.12 24.40 -7.64
C SER A 200 16.39 23.44 -8.79
N ASP A 201 17.59 22.87 -8.79
CA ASP A 201 18.04 21.92 -9.82
C ASP A 201 17.35 20.55 -9.70
N ARG A 202 17.64 19.66 -10.65
CA ARG A 202 17.11 18.30 -10.72
C ARG A 202 18.17 17.30 -10.28
N ILE A 203 17.72 16.22 -9.64
CA ILE A 203 18.60 15.12 -9.24
C ILE A 203 18.63 14.10 -10.37
N SER A 204 19.82 13.81 -10.91
CA SER A 204 19.95 12.66 -11.81
C SER A 204 19.83 11.35 -11.04
N ARG A 205 19.30 10.33 -11.70
CA ARG A 205 19.20 8.97 -11.14
C ARG A 205 20.54 8.47 -10.60
N THR A 206 21.61 8.61 -11.38
CA THR A 206 22.97 8.21 -11.00
C THR A 206 23.44 8.95 -9.74
N ARG A 207 23.19 10.26 -9.63
CA ARG A 207 23.55 11.03 -8.43
C ARG A 207 22.79 10.55 -7.20
N LEU A 208 21.49 10.27 -7.33
CA LEU A 208 20.68 9.74 -6.24
C LEU A 208 21.25 8.41 -5.74
N VAL A 209 21.53 7.47 -6.64
CA VAL A 209 22.13 6.16 -6.28
C VAL A 209 23.48 6.35 -5.60
N ASN A 210 24.37 7.15 -6.17
CA ASN A 210 25.68 7.43 -5.59
C ASN A 210 25.59 8.05 -4.19
N VAL A 211 24.56 8.86 -3.91
CA VAL A 211 24.30 9.39 -2.58
C VAL A 211 23.85 8.29 -1.62
N LEU A 212 22.93 7.43 -2.05
CA LEU A 212 22.45 6.31 -1.25
C LEU A 212 23.58 5.33 -0.92
N ASP A 213 24.45 5.04 -1.89
CA ASP A 213 25.61 4.14 -1.72
C ASP A 213 26.63 4.74 -0.75
N ARG A 214 27.04 6.00 -0.97
CA ARG A 214 28.00 6.69 -0.08
C ARG A 214 27.48 6.86 1.34
N SER A 215 26.17 6.97 1.52
CA SER A 215 25.54 7.07 2.84
C SER A 215 25.30 5.70 3.48
N ASN A 216 25.63 4.59 2.80
CA ASN A 216 25.28 3.23 3.20
C ASN A 216 23.79 3.12 3.59
N ALA A 217 22.93 3.75 2.78
CA ALA A 217 21.50 3.84 3.03
C ALA A 217 20.86 2.45 2.88
N ARG A 218 20.46 1.88 4.01
CA ARG A 218 19.72 0.61 4.10
C ARG A 218 18.23 0.86 3.81
N PRO A 219 17.50 -0.08 3.21
CA PRO A 219 16.05 0.03 3.07
C PRO A 219 15.32 0.24 4.41
N LEU A 220 14.40 1.21 4.48
CA LEU A 220 13.49 1.35 5.61
C LEU A 220 12.48 0.20 5.61
N GLY A 221 12.35 -0.50 6.74
CA GLY A 221 11.47 -1.68 6.87
C GLY A 221 12.06 -2.99 6.33
N GLY A 222 13.36 -3.05 6.01
CA GLY A 222 14.04 -4.28 5.60
C GLY A 222 14.06 -4.52 4.09
N SER A 223 14.43 -5.74 3.68
CA SER A 223 14.65 -6.06 2.27
C SER A 223 13.39 -5.88 1.42
N VAL A 224 13.55 -5.24 0.26
CA VAL A 224 12.45 -5.07 -0.71
C VAL A 224 12.28 -6.37 -1.48
N GLY A 225 11.28 -7.16 -1.11
CA GLY A 225 10.94 -8.39 -1.85
C GLY A 225 10.56 -8.11 -3.31
N PRO A 226 10.74 -9.10 -4.21
CA PRO A 226 10.41 -8.94 -5.63
C PRO A 226 8.93 -8.62 -5.81
N LEU A 227 8.62 -7.80 -6.82
CA LEU A 227 7.25 -7.62 -7.29
C LEU A 227 6.67 -8.97 -7.68
N ARG A 228 5.66 -9.42 -6.93
CA ARG A 228 4.86 -10.57 -7.34
C ARG A 228 3.82 -10.05 -8.33
N PRO A 229 3.73 -10.60 -9.55
CA PRO A 229 2.72 -10.18 -10.49
C PRO A 229 1.35 -10.41 -9.85
N SER A 230 0.48 -9.40 -9.96
CA SER A 230 -0.94 -9.55 -9.60
C SER A 230 -1.69 -9.81 -10.90
N VAL A 231 -2.51 -10.85 -10.94
CA VAL A 231 -3.36 -11.14 -12.08
C VAL A 231 -4.65 -10.34 -11.93
N PRO A 232 -5.01 -9.44 -12.87
CA PRO A 232 -6.33 -8.80 -12.85
C PRO A 232 -7.43 -9.85 -12.67
N THR A 233 -8.32 -9.64 -11.70
CA THR A 233 -9.29 -10.65 -11.28
C THR A 233 -10.64 -9.96 -11.05
N SER A 234 -11.69 -10.47 -11.70
CA SER A 234 -13.08 -10.08 -11.44
C SER A 234 -13.62 -10.78 -10.18
N MET A 235 -14.80 -10.37 -9.69
CA MET A 235 -15.44 -11.08 -8.58
C MET A 235 -15.79 -12.53 -8.95
N GLU A 236 -16.29 -12.74 -10.17
CA GLU A 236 -16.64 -14.06 -10.68
C GLU A 236 -15.40 -14.96 -10.78
N GLU A 237 -14.29 -14.44 -11.33
CA GLU A 237 -13.02 -15.16 -11.39
C GLU A 237 -12.48 -15.47 -9.98
N ALA A 238 -12.65 -14.55 -9.02
CA ALA A 238 -12.21 -14.78 -7.65
C ALA A 238 -13.01 -15.93 -7.00
N VAL A 239 -14.33 -15.94 -7.16
CA VAL A 239 -15.21 -17.00 -6.65
C VAL A 239 -14.87 -18.35 -7.30
N ALA A 240 -14.71 -18.38 -8.62
CA ALA A 240 -14.32 -19.59 -9.35
C ALA A 240 -12.96 -20.13 -8.85
N TRP A 241 -11.97 -19.25 -8.67
CA TRP A 241 -10.66 -19.62 -8.16
C TRP A 241 -10.71 -20.16 -6.72
N ILE A 242 -11.50 -19.52 -5.84
CA ILE A 242 -11.70 -19.94 -4.45
C ILE A 242 -12.30 -21.35 -4.42
N ASN A 243 -13.37 -21.58 -5.16
CA ASN A 243 -14.06 -22.86 -5.20
C ASN A 243 -13.20 -23.97 -5.82
N ALA A 244 -12.28 -23.60 -6.71
CA ALA A 244 -11.31 -24.52 -7.29
C ALA A 244 -10.15 -24.89 -6.34
N GLN A 245 -9.99 -24.22 -5.18
CA GLN A 245 -8.91 -24.57 -4.25
C GLN A 245 -9.14 -25.94 -3.61
N PRO A 246 -8.08 -26.75 -3.39
CA PRO A 246 -8.20 -28.04 -2.73
C PRO A 246 -8.83 -27.89 -1.34
N GLY A 247 -9.95 -28.59 -1.13
CA GLY A 247 -10.66 -28.55 0.15
C GLY A 247 -11.29 -27.20 0.52
N ALA A 248 -11.51 -26.30 -0.45
CA ALA A 248 -12.12 -24.99 -0.19
C ALA A 248 -13.43 -25.08 0.60
N GLY A 249 -14.28 -26.04 0.22
CA GLY A 249 -15.59 -26.29 0.84
C GLY A 249 -15.60 -27.35 1.95
N ALA A 250 -14.44 -27.73 2.51
CA ALA A 250 -14.40 -28.74 3.56
C ALA A 250 -15.31 -28.39 4.76
N SER A 251 -16.02 -29.39 5.26
CA SER A 251 -16.80 -29.35 6.50
C SER A 251 -15.89 -29.19 7.72
N ILE A 252 -16.46 -28.83 8.88
CA ILE A 252 -15.67 -28.67 10.11
C ILE A 252 -15.13 -30.02 10.56
N GLU A 253 -15.93 -31.06 10.37
CA GLU A 253 -15.60 -32.46 10.63
C GLU A 253 -14.41 -32.92 9.78
N GLU A 254 -14.46 -32.73 8.46
CA GLU A 254 -13.34 -33.02 7.56
C GLU A 254 -12.08 -32.22 7.94
N MET A 255 -12.24 -30.96 8.35
CA MET A 255 -11.11 -30.13 8.80
C MET A 255 -10.48 -30.67 10.10
N HIS A 256 -11.29 -31.18 11.04
CA HIS A 256 -10.79 -31.85 12.25
C HIS A 256 -10.03 -33.15 11.92
N GLU A 257 -10.55 -33.95 10.98
CA GLU A 257 -9.87 -35.17 10.51
C GLU A 257 -8.53 -34.85 9.84
N LEU A 258 -8.47 -33.77 9.05
CA LEU A 258 -7.24 -33.30 8.43
C LEU A 258 -6.21 -32.78 9.45
N GLY A 259 -6.67 -32.26 10.59
CA GLY A 259 -5.86 -31.68 11.65
C GLY A 259 -5.48 -30.20 11.40
N PRO A 260 -4.90 -29.53 12.41
CA PRO A 260 -4.69 -28.07 12.41
C PRO A 260 -3.64 -27.58 11.40
N HIS A 261 -2.74 -28.44 10.93
CA HIS A 261 -1.71 -28.07 9.95
C HIS A 261 -2.20 -28.15 8.50
N ARG A 262 -3.31 -28.84 8.25
CA ARG A 262 -3.89 -29.07 6.92
C ARG A 262 -5.26 -28.45 6.75
N SER A 263 -5.70 -27.68 7.73
CA SER A 263 -7.02 -27.04 7.74
C SER A 263 -6.95 -25.68 8.41
N MET A 264 -7.89 -24.81 8.04
CA MET A 264 -8.00 -23.46 8.59
C MET A 264 -8.82 -23.40 9.88
N LEU A 265 -8.84 -24.45 10.72
CA LEU A 265 -9.65 -24.48 11.96
C LEU A 265 -9.34 -23.29 12.88
N ALA A 266 -8.07 -22.91 12.99
CA ALA A 266 -7.63 -21.76 13.78
C ALA A 266 -8.18 -20.42 13.28
N CYS A 267 -8.75 -20.36 12.07
CA CYS A 267 -9.36 -19.17 11.49
C CYS A 267 -10.88 -19.10 11.72
N LEU A 268 -11.49 -20.10 12.36
CA LEU A 268 -12.95 -20.17 12.54
C LEU A 268 -13.45 -19.55 13.85
N ASP A 269 -12.57 -19.05 14.72
CA ASP A 269 -12.98 -18.34 15.94
C ASP A 269 -13.47 -16.92 15.63
N ARG A 270 -14.78 -16.83 15.38
CA ARG A 270 -15.47 -15.57 15.09
C ARG A 270 -15.36 -14.57 16.25
N ALA A 271 -15.46 -15.03 17.50
CA ALA A 271 -15.49 -14.15 18.66
C ALA A 271 -14.12 -13.47 18.85
N ALA A 272 -13.03 -14.25 18.73
CA ALA A 272 -11.67 -13.72 18.76
C ALA A 272 -11.42 -12.72 17.62
N LEU A 273 -11.95 -12.99 16.41
CA LEU A 273 -11.84 -12.05 15.28
C LEU A 273 -12.59 -10.73 15.53
N VAL A 274 -13.83 -10.78 16.04
CA VAL A 274 -14.56 -9.56 16.41
C VAL A 274 -13.78 -8.77 17.46
N HIS A 275 -13.29 -9.43 18.51
CA HIS A 275 -12.47 -8.79 19.54
C HIS A 275 -11.22 -8.13 18.94
N SER A 276 -10.50 -8.85 18.07
CA SER A 276 -9.34 -8.31 17.37
C SER A 276 -9.68 -7.08 16.51
N PHE A 277 -10.83 -7.07 15.83
CA PHE A 277 -11.23 -5.92 15.03
C PHE A 277 -11.69 -4.72 15.88
N VAL A 278 -12.30 -4.96 17.05
CA VAL A 278 -12.67 -3.90 18.01
C VAL A 278 -11.42 -3.21 18.55
N ALA A 279 -10.38 -3.97 18.88
CA ALA A 279 -9.12 -3.48 19.44
C ALA A 279 -8.21 -2.75 18.44
N GLY A 280 -8.60 -2.66 17.16
CA GLY A 280 -7.84 -1.95 16.14
C GLY A 280 -8.02 -0.43 16.24
N GLU A 281 -7.06 0.27 16.84
CA GLU A 281 -7.18 1.68 17.25
C GLU A 281 -6.52 2.69 16.29
N ASP A 282 -5.57 2.27 15.44
CA ASP A 282 -4.83 3.16 14.53
C ASP A 282 -5.00 2.79 13.04
N ASP A 283 -4.37 3.55 12.13
CA ASP A 283 -4.50 3.33 10.69
C ASP A 283 -3.98 1.95 10.26
N GLU A 284 -2.89 1.46 10.85
CA GLU A 284 -2.26 0.17 10.48
C GLU A 284 -3.01 -1.03 11.08
N SER A 285 -3.54 -0.88 12.28
CA SER A 285 -4.36 -1.85 13.02
C SER A 285 -5.86 -1.67 12.81
N SER A 286 -6.29 -0.75 11.93
CA SER A 286 -7.71 -0.49 11.71
C SER A 286 -8.45 -1.78 11.34
N ALA A 287 -9.69 -1.91 11.80
CA ALA A 287 -10.52 -3.08 11.51
C ALA A 287 -10.57 -3.46 10.02
N HIS A 288 -10.56 -2.47 9.12
CA HIS A 288 -10.49 -2.71 7.68
C HIS A 288 -9.17 -3.36 7.25
N ASN A 289 -8.04 -2.86 7.76
CA ASN A 289 -6.72 -3.45 7.46
C ASN A 289 -6.57 -4.83 8.09
N LEU A 290 -7.03 -5.04 9.31
CA LEU A 290 -7.06 -6.36 9.95
C LEU A 290 -7.91 -7.35 9.15
N MET A 291 -9.11 -6.96 8.72
CA MET A 291 -9.96 -7.78 7.85
C MET A 291 -9.24 -8.13 6.55
N ARG A 292 -8.67 -7.14 5.85
CA ARG A 292 -7.95 -7.36 4.59
C ARG A 292 -6.76 -8.30 4.78
N ASN A 293 -6.02 -8.15 5.87
CA ASN A 293 -4.87 -8.99 6.18
C ASN A 293 -5.30 -10.42 6.49
N ARG A 294 -6.42 -10.62 7.20
CA ARG A 294 -7.00 -11.95 7.47
C ARG A 294 -7.50 -12.62 6.19
N VAL A 295 -8.20 -11.90 5.32
CA VAL A 295 -8.62 -12.40 4.00
C VAL A 295 -7.39 -12.83 3.19
N GLN A 296 -6.36 -11.97 3.11
CA GLN A 296 -5.14 -12.33 2.40
C GLN A 296 -4.45 -13.55 3.02
N TYR A 297 -4.40 -13.66 4.34
CA TYR A 297 -3.80 -14.79 5.04
C TYR A 297 -4.49 -16.12 4.67
N VAL A 298 -5.82 -16.21 4.78
CA VAL A 298 -6.52 -17.47 4.48
C VAL A 298 -6.45 -17.85 3.00
N VAL A 299 -6.48 -16.87 2.10
CA VAL A 299 -6.27 -17.10 0.65
C VAL A 299 -4.86 -17.62 0.36
N LEU A 300 -3.84 -17.20 1.11
CA LEU A 300 -2.50 -17.75 0.96
C LEU A 300 -2.37 -19.15 1.56
N LEU A 301 -2.99 -19.41 2.71
CA LEU A 301 -3.03 -20.75 3.29
C LEU A 301 -3.65 -21.78 2.35
N SER A 302 -4.65 -21.41 1.53
CA SER A 302 -5.22 -22.34 0.54
C SER A 302 -4.21 -22.71 -0.55
N THR A 303 -3.32 -21.80 -0.93
CA THR A 303 -2.22 -22.10 -1.87
C THR A 303 -1.16 -23.03 -1.26
N GLU A 304 -1.19 -23.20 0.07
CA GLU A 304 -0.35 -24.12 0.84
C GLU A 304 -1.10 -25.40 1.21
N ASN A 305 -2.16 -25.75 0.47
CA ASN A 305 -3.00 -26.94 0.65
C ASN A 305 -3.79 -27.02 1.96
N GLN A 306 -4.07 -25.90 2.62
CA GLN A 306 -4.98 -25.93 3.78
C GLN A 306 -6.44 -25.88 3.34
N ALA A 307 -7.24 -26.81 3.87
CA ALA A 307 -8.67 -26.90 3.61
C ALA A 307 -9.51 -25.90 4.44
N GLY A 308 -10.71 -25.58 3.96
CA GLY A 308 -11.69 -24.75 4.68
C GLY A 308 -11.73 -23.28 4.29
N LEU A 309 -11.16 -22.90 3.14
CA LEU A 309 -11.10 -21.50 2.66
C LEU A 309 -12.47 -20.80 2.66
N VAL A 310 -13.52 -21.45 2.16
CA VAL A 310 -14.87 -20.86 2.07
C VAL A 310 -15.42 -20.54 3.46
N LYS A 311 -15.27 -21.46 4.42
CA LYS A 311 -15.72 -21.25 5.81
C LYS A 311 -14.92 -20.14 6.49
N ALA A 312 -13.60 -20.13 6.32
CA ALA A 312 -12.75 -19.11 6.90
C ALA A 312 -13.11 -17.70 6.38
N LEU A 313 -13.34 -17.56 5.07
CA LEU A 313 -13.80 -16.30 4.48
C LEU A 313 -15.17 -15.87 5.04
N GLY A 314 -16.12 -16.79 5.15
CA GLY A 314 -17.44 -16.50 5.72
C GLY A 314 -17.39 -16.04 7.18
N VAL A 315 -16.50 -16.63 7.99
CA VAL A 315 -16.28 -16.21 9.39
C VAL A 315 -15.70 -14.79 9.45
N ILE A 316 -14.71 -14.47 8.59
CA ILE A 316 -14.11 -13.13 8.52
C ILE A 316 -15.14 -12.08 8.09
N GLU A 317 -15.97 -12.39 7.09
CA GLU A 317 -17.07 -11.53 6.62
C GLU A 317 -18.04 -11.22 7.77
N SER A 318 -18.55 -12.28 8.42
CA SER A 318 -19.51 -12.16 9.52
C SER A 318 -18.94 -11.37 10.71
N ALA A 319 -17.67 -11.59 11.07
CA ALA A 319 -17.01 -10.85 12.13
C ALA A 319 -16.85 -9.36 11.79
N TYR A 320 -16.50 -9.04 10.54
CA TYR A 320 -16.35 -7.66 10.09
C TYR A 320 -17.70 -6.91 10.05
N LEU A 321 -18.75 -7.56 9.52
CA LEU A 321 -20.10 -6.98 9.50
C LEU A 321 -20.65 -6.76 10.91
N GLU A 322 -20.38 -7.68 11.83
CA GLU A 322 -20.79 -7.54 13.24
C GLU A 322 -20.10 -6.35 13.91
N LEU A 323 -18.80 -6.14 13.70
CA LEU A 323 -18.13 -4.93 14.19
C LEU A 323 -18.80 -3.67 13.62
N MET A 324 -19.09 -3.63 12.31
CA MET A 324 -19.73 -2.45 11.72
C MET A 324 -21.11 -2.20 12.32
N ARG A 325 -21.86 -3.26 12.66
CA ARG A 325 -23.12 -3.16 13.40
C ARG A 325 -22.92 -2.60 14.81
N LEU A 326 -21.91 -3.08 15.55
CA LEU A 326 -21.57 -2.58 16.89
C LEU A 326 -21.18 -1.09 16.86
N ARG A 327 -20.38 -0.66 15.88
CA ARG A 327 -20.01 0.75 15.69
C ARG A 327 -21.21 1.63 15.39
N ARG A 328 -22.12 1.21 14.49
CA ARG A 328 -23.38 1.94 14.22
C ARG A 328 -24.25 2.09 15.46
N ALA A 329 -24.21 1.10 16.36
CA ALA A 329 -24.95 1.12 17.62
C ALA A 329 -24.22 1.87 18.75
N GLY A 330 -23.05 2.46 18.49
CA GLY A 330 -22.23 3.13 19.52
C GLY A 330 -21.61 2.19 20.56
N ARG A 331 -21.56 0.87 20.28
CA ARG A 331 -21.06 -0.17 21.20
C ARG A 331 -19.60 -0.56 20.95
N ALA A 332 -18.97 0.02 19.95
CA ALA A 332 -17.55 -0.17 19.65
C ALA A 332 -16.98 1.15 19.08
N PRO A 333 -15.70 1.47 19.38
CA PRO A 333 -15.06 2.67 18.86
C PRO A 333 -14.78 2.57 17.35
N GLY A 334 -14.59 3.73 16.73
CA GLY A 334 -14.19 3.87 15.33
C GLY A 334 -15.34 4.17 14.36
N GLU A 335 -14.97 4.47 13.13
CA GLU A 335 -15.90 4.87 12.07
C GLU A 335 -16.85 3.73 11.70
N ALA A 336 -18.15 4.00 11.77
CA ALA A 336 -19.20 3.08 11.39
C ALA A 336 -19.44 3.13 9.87
N ARG A 337 -19.65 1.97 9.24
CA ARG A 337 -20.00 1.87 7.81
C ARG A 337 -21.38 1.27 7.66
N SER A 338 -22.07 1.57 6.56
CA SER A 338 -23.27 0.82 6.21
C SER A 338 -22.89 -0.62 5.85
N GLU A 339 -23.85 -1.54 5.98
CA GLU A 339 -23.63 -2.95 5.66
C GLU A 339 -23.21 -3.16 4.20
N ALA A 340 -23.87 -2.48 3.26
CA ALA A 340 -23.52 -2.53 1.84
C ALA A 340 -22.09 -2.05 1.55
N VAL A 341 -21.63 -0.98 2.23
CA VAL A 341 -20.26 -0.48 2.08
C VAL A 341 -19.25 -1.49 2.64
N ALA A 342 -19.52 -2.02 3.83
CA ALA A 342 -18.65 -3.00 4.49
C ALA A 342 -18.54 -4.31 3.71
N LEU A 343 -19.65 -4.79 3.14
CA LEU A 343 -19.66 -5.96 2.28
C LEU A 343 -18.86 -5.71 0.99
N GLY A 344 -19.02 -4.54 0.38
CA GLY A 344 -18.21 -4.12 -0.76
C GLY A 344 -16.71 -4.04 -0.44
N ASP A 345 -16.33 -3.62 0.77
CA ASP A 345 -14.94 -3.63 1.24
C ASP A 345 -14.39 -5.05 1.35
N PHE A 346 -15.16 -5.97 1.94
CA PHE A 346 -14.79 -7.37 2.07
C PHE A 346 -14.56 -8.03 0.70
N TYR A 347 -15.49 -7.88 -0.25
CA TYR A 347 -15.32 -8.46 -1.59
C TYR A 347 -14.13 -7.87 -2.35
N ARG A 348 -13.86 -6.57 -2.21
CA ARG A 348 -12.63 -5.97 -2.76
C ARG A 348 -11.37 -6.58 -2.16
N ALA A 349 -11.38 -6.88 -0.85
CA ALA A 349 -10.26 -7.56 -0.20
C ALA A 349 -10.08 -8.98 -0.73
N VAL A 350 -11.17 -9.73 -0.92
CA VAL A 350 -11.15 -11.09 -1.49
C VAL A 350 -10.58 -11.09 -2.91
N VAL A 351 -11.12 -10.25 -3.80
CA VAL A 351 -10.63 -10.11 -5.18
C VAL A 351 -9.15 -9.74 -5.20
N GLY A 352 -8.73 -8.79 -4.37
CA GLY A 352 -7.34 -8.37 -4.27
C GLY A 352 -6.40 -9.47 -3.74
N ALA A 353 -6.86 -10.28 -2.79
CA ALA A 353 -6.11 -11.41 -2.26
C ALA A 353 -5.93 -12.51 -3.33
N VAL A 354 -7.02 -12.87 -4.03
CA VAL A 354 -6.98 -13.87 -5.10
C VAL A 354 -6.09 -13.42 -6.26
N ALA A 355 -6.19 -12.16 -6.68
CA ALA A 355 -5.34 -11.58 -7.72
C ALA A 355 -3.84 -11.76 -7.41
N LYS A 356 -3.44 -11.59 -6.15
CA LYS A 356 -2.06 -11.83 -5.68
C LYS A 356 -1.71 -13.33 -5.60
N ALA A 357 -2.65 -14.18 -5.19
CA ALA A 357 -2.43 -15.61 -5.08
C ALA A 357 -2.24 -16.26 -6.46
N ARG A 358 -3.08 -15.91 -7.45
CA ARG A 358 -3.00 -16.38 -8.84
C ARG A 358 -1.61 -16.14 -9.46
N GLY A 359 -0.97 -15.03 -9.11
CA GLY A 359 0.37 -14.70 -9.63
C GLY A 359 1.54 -15.49 -9.02
N ARG A 360 1.30 -16.37 -8.04
CA ARG A 360 2.37 -17.13 -7.36
C ARG A 360 2.76 -18.45 -8.06
N GLY A 361 2.05 -18.89 -9.09
CA GLY A 361 2.39 -20.11 -9.87
C GLY A 361 2.23 -21.45 -9.13
N ASN A 362 2.08 -21.44 -7.80
CA ASN A 362 2.00 -22.62 -6.95
C ASN A 362 0.58 -22.90 -6.45
N SER A 363 -0.45 -22.82 -7.30
CA SER A 363 -1.75 -23.39 -6.92
C SER A 363 -1.70 -24.87 -7.30
N PRO A 364 -1.40 -25.80 -6.39
CA PRO A 364 -1.46 -27.22 -6.72
C PRO A 364 -2.89 -27.58 -7.15
N GLU A 365 -3.00 -28.39 -8.20
CA GLU A 365 -4.29 -28.95 -8.59
C GLU A 365 -4.81 -29.88 -7.48
N PRO A 366 -6.08 -29.75 -7.06
CA PRO A 366 -6.67 -30.65 -6.09
C PRO A 366 -6.66 -32.08 -6.62
N GLN A 367 -6.12 -33.02 -5.85
CA GLN A 367 -6.37 -34.45 -6.08
C GLN A 367 -7.45 -34.91 -5.11
N ARG A 368 -8.58 -35.37 -5.64
CA ARG A 368 -9.60 -36.11 -4.89
C ARG A 368 -9.41 -37.59 -5.17
N ASP A 369 -9.57 -38.44 -4.17
CA ASP A 369 -9.65 -39.88 -4.41
C ASP A 369 -10.97 -40.25 -5.10
N ALA A 370 -11.10 -41.54 -5.45
CA ALA A 370 -12.30 -42.10 -6.08
C ALA A 370 -13.57 -41.95 -5.22
N THR A 371 -13.44 -41.63 -3.93
CA THR A 371 -14.56 -41.40 -3.01
C THR A 371 -14.88 -39.91 -2.79
N GLY A 372 -14.15 -39.03 -3.48
CA GLY A 372 -14.32 -37.58 -3.37
C GLY A 372 -13.60 -36.94 -2.19
N ARG A 373 -12.85 -37.71 -1.37
CA ARG A 373 -12.06 -37.16 -0.26
C ARG A 373 -10.82 -36.45 -0.77
N ILE A 374 -10.42 -35.40 -0.06
CA ILE A 374 -9.25 -34.60 -0.40
C ILE A 374 -7.99 -35.42 -0.09
N VAL A 375 -7.21 -35.74 -1.11
CA VAL A 375 -5.91 -36.39 -0.94
C VAL A 375 -4.82 -35.34 -1.09
N ILE A 376 -4.24 -34.94 0.04
CA ILE A 376 -3.05 -34.09 0.03
C ILE A 376 -1.85 -35.04 -0.04
N ARG A 377 -1.18 -35.12 -1.20
CA ARG A 377 0.10 -35.84 -1.29
C ARG A 377 1.08 -35.18 -0.32
N THR A 378 1.52 -35.92 0.69
CA THR A 378 2.77 -35.60 1.37
C THR A 378 3.88 -35.69 0.32
N THR A 379 4.54 -34.57 0.06
CA THR A 379 5.82 -34.59 -0.64
C THR A 379 6.81 -35.28 0.27
N THR A 380 6.84 -36.61 0.25
CA THR A 380 7.92 -37.37 0.86
C THR A 380 9.17 -37.00 0.09
N THR A 381 10.19 -36.57 0.83
CA THR A 381 11.54 -36.40 0.33
C THR A 381 11.96 -37.68 -0.38
N ASN A 382 11.93 -37.67 -1.71
CA ASN A 382 12.91 -38.28 -2.63
C ASN A 382 12.28 -38.48 -3.99
N GLY A 383 12.92 -37.89 -5.01
CA GLY A 383 12.61 -38.20 -6.39
C GLY A 383 12.88 -39.67 -6.65
N GLN A 384 11.83 -40.42 -6.97
CA GLN A 384 11.86 -41.49 -7.95
C GLN A 384 10.43 -41.71 -8.45
N ARG A 385 10.25 -41.51 -9.75
CA ARG A 385 9.05 -41.90 -10.49
C ARG A 385 9.09 -43.42 -10.68
N ALA A 386 7.98 -44.08 -10.38
CA ALA A 386 7.49 -45.23 -11.12
C ALA A 386 6.05 -44.94 -11.50
#